data_AF-A0A2I0WRI3-F1
#
_entry.id   AF-A0A2I0WRI3-F1
#
_cell.length_a   1.000
_cell.length_b   1.000
_cell.length_c   1.000
_cell.angle_alpha   90.00
_cell.angle_beta   90.00
_cell.angle_gamma   90.00
#
_symmetry.space_group_name_H-M   'P 1'
#
loop_
_entity.id
_entity.type
_entity.pdbx_description
1 polymer ?
#
loop_
_entity_poly.entity_id
_entity_poly.type
_entity_poly.pdbx_seq_one_letter_code
_entity_poly.pdbx_strand_id
1 'polypeptide(L)'
;MQGPLSSTFPIENRISSVTLRALKNHMDRAKHLPFVKRISDFHLLLLLSKFLDVNNDVPALADCVRRQAAVSEGYQLLIESLAAAS
;
A
#
# COMPACT_ATOMS: atom_id res chain seq x y z
N MET A 1 13.91 1.60 16.66
CA MET A 1 13.73 0.22 16.16
C MET A 1 12.23 0.00 15.92
N GLN A 2 11.78 -0.04 14.67
CA GLN A 2 10.40 -0.38 14.33
C GLN A 2 10.29 -1.91 14.30
N GLY A 3 9.39 -2.48 15.10
CA GLY A 3 9.19 -3.94 15.16
C GLY A 3 8.56 -4.49 13.87
N PRO A 4 8.56 -5.83 13.68
CA PRO A 4 8.03 -6.49 12.47
C PRO A 4 6.53 -6.27 12.23
N LEU A 5 5.81 -5.69 13.20
CA LEU A 5 4.38 -5.33 13.13
C LEU A 5 4.15 -3.80 13.14
N SER A 6 5.20 -3.00 12.91
CA SER A 6 5.09 -1.54 12.90
C SER A 6 4.35 -1.05 11.66
N SER A 7 3.07 -0.72 11.81
CA SER A 7 2.27 -0.02 10.79
C SER A 7 2.59 1.47 10.80
N THR A 8 3.22 1.98 9.74
CA THR A 8 3.34 3.45 9.53
C THR A 8 2.15 4.01 8.75
N PHE A 9 1.29 3.14 8.24
CA PHE A 9 0.04 3.51 7.59
C PHE A 9 -1.08 3.66 8.62
N PRO A 10 -2.03 4.60 8.43
CA PRO A 10 -3.17 4.74 9.33
C PRO A 10 -4.03 3.47 9.36
N ILE A 11 -4.41 3.07 10.57
CA ILE A 11 -5.25 1.88 10.82
C ILE A 11 -6.72 2.24 10.55
N GLU A 12 -7.44 1.38 9.83
CA GLU A 12 -8.87 1.54 9.59
C GLU A 12 -9.69 1.51 10.90
N ASN A 13 -10.86 2.14 10.92
CA ASN A 13 -11.79 2.17 12.07
C ASN A 13 -11.23 2.83 13.35
N ARG A 14 -10.25 3.73 13.23
CA ARG A 14 -9.93 4.75 14.24
C ARG A 14 -10.57 6.10 13.87
N ILE A 15 -10.50 7.10 14.77
CA ILE A 15 -11.22 8.41 14.68
C ILE A 15 -11.15 9.07 13.29
N SER A 16 -10.08 8.84 12.53
CA SER A 16 -9.90 9.34 11.16
C SER A 16 -10.03 8.22 10.12
N SER A 17 -10.88 8.44 9.10
CA SER A 17 -10.93 7.58 7.92
C SER A 17 -9.58 7.55 7.20
N VAL A 18 -9.20 6.38 6.70
CA VAL A 18 -8.01 6.23 5.86
C VAL A 18 -8.32 6.81 4.48
N THR A 19 -7.53 7.78 4.02
CA THR A 19 -7.76 8.55 2.78
C THR A 19 -6.66 8.29 1.76
N LEU A 20 -6.92 8.59 0.48
CA LEU A 20 -5.89 8.60 -0.56
C LEU A 20 -4.73 9.57 -0.25
N ARG A 21 -4.99 10.63 0.55
CA ARG A 21 -3.93 11.51 1.06
C ARG A 21 -2.98 10.77 2.00
N ALA A 22 -3.48 9.84 2.82
CA ALA A 22 -2.62 8.99 3.64
C ALA A 22 -1.75 8.07 2.77
N LEU A 23 -2.32 7.53 1.67
CA LEU A 23 -1.57 6.78 0.66
C LEU A 23 -0.43 7.62 0.07
N LYS A 24 -0.72 8.82 -0.43
CA LYS A 24 0.28 9.76 -0.95
C LYS A 24 1.41 10.05 0.04
N ASN A 25 1.05 10.49 1.25
CA ASN A 25 2.02 10.81 2.29
C ASN A 25 2.91 9.61 2.64
N HIS A 26 2.34 8.40 2.65
CA HIS A 26 3.10 7.18 2.90
C HIS A 26 4.07 6.86 1.75
N MET A 27 3.59 6.91 0.51
CA MET A 27 4.41 6.68 -0.68
C MET A 27 5.57 7.69 -0.77
N ASP A 28 5.33 8.96 -0.45
CA ASP A 28 6.34 10.02 -0.43
C ASP A 28 7.43 9.77 0.62
N ARG A 29 7.05 9.39 1.85
CA ARG A 29 8.01 9.05 2.91
C ARG A 29 8.84 7.81 2.56
N ALA A 30 8.22 6.83 1.93
CA ALA A 30 8.84 5.55 1.58
C ALA A 30 9.52 5.56 0.19
N LYS A 31 9.61 6.70 -0.50
CA LYS A 31 10.14 6.80 -1.88
C LYS A 31 11.57 6.30 -2.08
N HIS A 32 12.35 6.23 -1.00
CA HIS A 32 13.73 5.73 -1.01
C HIS A 32 13.82 4.20 -0.96
N LEU A 33 12.70 3.52 -0.67
CA LEU A 33 12.62 2.06 -0.57
C LEU A 33 12.18 1.43 -1.90
N PRO A 34 12.47 0.14 -2.14
CA PRO A 34 11.86 -0.61 -3.24
C PRO A 34 10.33 -0.63 -3.13
N PHE A 35 9.62 -0.62 -4.26
CA PHE A 35 8.15 -0.49 -4.28
C PHE A 35 7.44 -1.54 -3.41
N VAL A 36 7.88 -2.80 -3.46
CA VAL A 36 7.32 -3.89 -2.63
C VAL A 36 7.41 -3.58 -1.13
N LYS A 37 8.48 -2.91 -0.67
CA LYS A 37 8.63 -2.47 0.71
C LYS A 37 7.68 -1.33 1.07
N ARG A 38 7.37 -0.44 0.11
CA ARG A 38 6.40 0.64 0.31
C ARG A 38 4.99 0.11 0.52
N ILE A 39 4.62 -0.97 -0.17
CA ILE A 39 3.29 -1.60 -0.05
C ILE A 39 3.22 -2.74 0.97
N SER A 40 4.30 -3.05 1.68
CA SER A 40 4.36 -4.11 2.70
C SER A 40 3.67 -3.69 4.01
N ASP A 41 2.42 -3.24 3.92
CA ASP A 41 1.58 -2.80 5.05
C ASP A 41 0.15 -3.29 4.82
N PHE A 42 -0.40 -4.00 5.81
CA PHE A 42 -1.73 -4.61 5.71
C PHE A 42 -2.84 -3.58 5.53
N HIS A 43 -2.79 -2.44 6.24
CA HIS A 43 -3.81 -1.40 6.14
C HIS A 43 -3.73 -0.64 4.82
N LEU A 44 -2.53 -0.55 4.23
CA LEU A 44 -2.37 -0.05 2.87
C LEU A 44 -3.05 -1.01 1.87
N LEU A 45 -2.82 -2.32 1.98
CA LEU A 45 -3.48 -3.31 1.11
C LEU A 45 -5.00 -3.31 1.27
N LEU A 46 -5.52 -3.13 2.49
CA LEU A 46 -6.96 -2.94 2.75
C LEU A 46 -7.52 -1.67 2.12
N LEU A 47 -6.76 -0.57 2.10
CA LEU A 47 -7.18 0.63 1.38
C LEU A 47 -7.25 0.34 -0.12
N LEU A 48 -6.22 -0.31 -0.69
CA LEU A 48 -6.17 -0.63 -2.12
C LEU A 48 -7.29 -1.58 -2.54
N SER A 49 -7.74 -2.50 -1.67
CA SER A 49 -8.85 -3.40 -1.98
C SER A 49 -10.20 -2.69 -2.20
N LYS A 50 -10.31 -1.40 -1.90
CA LYS A 50 -11.48 -0.58 -2.22
C LYS A 50 -11.50 -0.09 -3.68
N PHE A 51 -10.35 -0.17 -4.37
CA PHE A 51 -10.15 0.33 -5.74
C PHE A 51 -9.71 -0.76 -6.71
N LEU A 52 -9.08 -1.82 -6.22
CA LEU A 52 -8.58 -2.95 -7.01
C LEU A 52 -9.47 -4.18 -6.81
N ASP A 53 -9.40 -5.14 -7.73
CA ASP A 53 -10.16 -6.38 -7.64
C ASP A 53 -9.69 -7.21 -6.44
N VAL A 54 -10.59 -7.44 -5.48
CA VAL A 54 -10.29 -8.15 -4.23
C VAL A 54 -9.96 -9.63 -4.44
N ASN A 55 -10.42 -10.23 -5.53
CA ASN A 55 -10.24 -11.66 -5.83
C ASN A 55 -8.97 -11.93 -6.66
N ASN A 56 -8.47 -10.92 -7.38
CA ASN A 56 -7.34 -11.08 -8.30
C ASN A 56 -6.14 -10.19 -7.92
N ASP A 57 -6.34 -8.89 -7.82
CA ASP A 57 -5.25 -7.92 -7.65
C ASP A 57 -4.67 -7.96 -6.24
N VAL A 58 -5.54 -8.00 -5.22
CA VAL A 58 -5.11 -8.01 -3.82
C VAL A 58 -4.29 -9.26 -3.48
N PRO A 59 -4.70 -10.49 -3.88
CA PRO A 59 -3.86 -11.68 -3.72
C PRO A 59 -2.52 -11.58 -4.47
N ALA A 60 -2.50 -11.02 -5.68
CA ALA A 60 -1.26 -10.85 -6.44
C ALA A 60 -0.27 -9.91 -5.73
N LEU A 61 -0.77 -8.76 -5.23
CA LEU A 61 0.02 -7.81 -4.44
C LEU A 61 0.49 -8.41 -3.11
N ALA A 62 -0.38 -9.15 -2.43
CA ALA A 62 -0.05 -9.84 -1.19
C ALA A 62 1.02 -10.92 -1.40
N ASP A 63 0.99 -11.65 -2.52
CA ASP A 63 2.03 -12.63 -2.85
C ASP A 63 3.37 -11.94 -3.16
N CYS A 64 3.35 -10.79 -3.84
CA CYS A 64 4.55 -9.96 -4.04
C CYS A 64 5.15 -9.53 -2.69
N VAL A 65 4.31 -9.04 -1.76
CA VAL A 65 4.73 -8.67 -0.41
C VAL A 65 5.27 -9.88 0.35
N ARG A 66 4.57 -11.02 0.32
CA ARG A 66 5.00 -12.24 1.02
C ARG A 66 6.34 -12.77 0.53
N ARG A 67 6.57 -12.76 -0.79
CA ARG A 67 7.83 -13.21 -1.41
C ARG A 67 8.90 -12.14 -1.49
N GLN A 68 8.57 -10.90 -1.14
CA GLN A 68 9.41 -9.72 -1.38
C GLN A 68 9.85 -9.61 -2.85
N ALA A 69 8.92 -9.93 -3.77
CA ALA A 69 9.14 -9.93 -5.21
C ALA A 69 8.85 -8.55 -5.83
N ALA A 70 9.31 -8.36 -7.08
CA ALA A 70 9.01 -7.16 -7.84
C ALA A 70 7.50 -7.06 -8.13
N VAL A 71 6.94 -5.87 -7.91
CA VAL A 71 5.56 -5.54 -8.27
C VAL A 71 5.54 -5.15 -9.75
N SER A 72 4.57 -5.63 -10.53
CA SER A 72 4.47 -5.29 -11.95
C SER A 72 4.30 -3.77 -12.15
N GLU A 73 4.84 -3.22 -13.23
CA GLU A 73 4.77 -1.79 -13.53
C GLU A 73 3.33 -1.28 -13.58
N GLY A 74 2.39 -2.07 -14.13
CA GLY A 74 0.97 -1.73 -14.16
C GLY A 74 0.39 -1.47 -12.77
N TYR A 75 0.69 -2.31 -11.78
CA TYR A 75 0.26 -2.08 -10.41
C TYR A 75 0.95 -0.87 -9.77
N GLN A 76 2.22 -0.64 -10.07
CA GLN A 76 2.93 0.54 -9.56
C GLN A 76 2.24 1.83 -10.04
N LEU A 77 1.97 1.93 -11.34
CA LEU A 77 1.29 3.08 -11.94
C LEU A 77 -0.13 3.27 -11.39
N LEU A 78 -0.90 2.20 -11.19
CA LEU A 78 -2.24 2.30 -10.62
C LEU A 78 -2.21 2.85 -9.18
N ILE A 79 -1.32 2.32 -8.35
CA ILE A 79 -1.18 2.75 -6.95
C ILE A 79 -0.67 4.20 -6.87
N GLU A 80 0.29 4.57 -7.71
CA GLU A 80 0.79 5.95 -7.81
C GLU A 80 -0.31 6.91 -8.31
N SER A 81 -1.15 6.47 -9.24
CA SER A 81 -2.29 7.26 -9.73
C SER A 81 -3.33 7.49 -8.64
N LEU A 82 -3.65 6.45 -7.84
CA LEU A 82 -4.51 6.57 -6.66
C LEU A 82 -3.93 7.54 -5.62
N ALA A 83 -2.61 7.50 -5.40
CA ALA A 83 -1.92 8.44 -4.53
C ALA A 83 -1.95 9.88 -5.08
N ALA A 84 -1.81 10.07 -6.40
CA ALA A 84 -1.81 11.38 -7.03
C ALA A 84 -3.19 12.05 -7.06
N ALA A 85 -4.28 11.28 -6.97
CA ALA A 85 -5.65 11.77 -7.01
C ALA A 85 -6.12 12.49 -5.70
N SER A 86 -5.23 12.71 -4.73
CA SER A 86 -5.52 13.32 -3.41
C SER A 86 -5.01 14.74 -3.21
#